data_AF-A0A522B6B8-F1
#
_entry.id   AF-A0A522B6B8-F1
#
_cell.length_a   1.000
_cell.length_b   1.000
_cell.length_c   1.000
_cell.angle_alpha   90.00
_cell.angle_beta   90.00
_cell.angle_gamma   90.00
#
_symmetry.space_group_name_H-M   'P 1'
#
loop_
_entity.id
_entity.type
_entity.pdbx_description
1 polymer ?
#
loop_
_entity_poly.entity_id
_entity_poly.type
_entity_poly.pdbx_seq_one_letter_code
_entity_poly.pdbx_strand_id
1 'polypeptide(L)'
;RGRTSGLPRSAPVAIAEFNGRRWIIAAYGDVQWVRNLRAAGEGEIRHGGRTERVRATELPPAAALAFYGDTLPAFVASLPWFGRRFVKLLFAVAGPEVLNDPVAAAASHSVFELHPHQGGP
;
A
#
# COMPACT_ATOMS: atom_id res chain seq x y z
N ARG A 1 0.87 -14.66 4.15
CA ARG A 1 1.22 -15.62 5.23
C ARG A 1 2.71 -15.54 5.55
N GLY A 2 3.12 -15.69 6.81
CA GLY A 2 4.54 -15.67 7.17
C GLY A 2 5.26 -16.97 6.79
N ARG A 3 6.33 -16.87 5.97
CA ARG A 3 7.11 -18.00 5.43
C ARG A 3 7.75 -18.92 6.50
N THR A 4 7.95 -18.45 7.73
CA THR A 4 8.67 -19.20 8.77
C THR A 4 7.77 -19.76 9.87
N SER A 5 6.60 -19.17 10.12
CA SER A 5 5.76 -19.55 11.27
C SER A 5 4.31 -19.90 10.94
N GLY A 6 3.84 -19.72 9.70
CA GLY A 6 2.44 -19.99 9.32
C GLY A 6 1.40 -19.03 9.92
N LEU A 7 1.76 -18.28 10.98
CA LEU A 7 0.88 -17.33 11.66
C LEU A 7 0.56 -16.09 10.79
N PRO A 8 -0.69 -15.61 10.79
CA PRO A 8 -1.03 -14.32 10.19
C PRO A 8 -0.33 -13.21 10.97
N ARG A 9 0.64 -12.54 10.33
CA ARG A 9 1.22 -11.31 10.87
C ARG A 9 0.44 -10.13 10.30
N SER A 10 -0.35 -9.49 11.15
CA SER A 10 -1.01 -8.23 10.82
C SER A 10 0.02 -7.12 10.94
N ALA A 11 0.26 -6.41 9.84
CA ALA A 11 0.99 -5.15 9.84
C ALA A 11 0.00 -4.02 9.52
N PRO A 12 0.05 -2.87 10.22
CA PRO A 12 -0.68 -1.71 9.77
C PRO A 12 -0.13 -1.29 8.40
N VAL A 13 -1.01 -1.30 7.40
CA VAL A 13 -0.69 -0.89 6.03
C VAL A 13 -1.54 0.31 5.64
N ALA A 14 -0.99 1.21 4.84
CA ALA A 14 -1.75 2.30 4.26
C ALA A 14 -2.44 1.80 2.99
N ILE A 15 -3.76 1.88 2.98
CA ILE A 15 -4.59 1.57 1.82
C ILE A 15 -5.09 2.88 1.24
N ALA A 16 -4.80 3.12 -0.03
CA ALA A 16 -5.36 4.22 -0.80
C ALA A 16 -6.42 3.67 -1.75
N GLU A 17 -7.58 4.32 -1.83
CA GLU A 17 -8.61 4.02 -2.82
C GLU A 17 -8.92 5.30 -3.59
N PHE A 18 -8.77 5.28 -4.90
CA PHE A 18 -8.84 6.44 -5.78
C PHE A 18 -9.19 5.97 -7.19
N ASN A 19 -10.10 6.66 -7.86
CA ASN A 19 -10.55 6.32 -9.22
C ASN A 19 -10.93 4.84 -9.41
N GLY A 20 -11.59 4.23 -8.41
CA GLY A 20 -12.03 2.83 -8.47
C GLY A 20 -10.93 1.78 -8.38
N ARG A 21 -9.68 2.21 -8.14
CA ARG A 21 -8.52 1.35 -7.92
C ARG A 21 -8.08 1.46 -6.47
N ARG A 22 -7.44 0.40 -5.97
CA ARG A 22 -6.99 0.32 -4.58
C ARG A 22 -5.52 -0.06 -4.54
N TRP A 23 -4.75 0.62 -3.70
CA TRP A 23 -3.32 0.39 -3.56
C TRP A 23 -2.93 0.19 -2.09
N ILE A 24 -1.90 -0.61 -1.88
CA ILE A 24 -1.17 -0.70 -0.62
C ILE A 24 0.18 -0.06 -0.79
N ILE A 25 0.54 0.82 0.15
CA ILE A 25 1.85 1.46 0.18
C ILE A 25 2.68 0.83 1.29
N ALA A 26 3.88 0.36 0.94
CA ALA A 26 4.86 -0.12 1.89
C ALA A 26 5.58 1.04 2.59
N ALA A 27 4.84 1.76 3.44
CA ALA A 27 5.30 2.98 4.10
C ALA A 27 6.64 2.81 4.87
N TYR A 28 6.95 1.60 5.34
CA TYR A 28 8.20 1.31 6.06
C TYR A 28 9.26 0.60 5.20
N GLY A 29 9.13 0.63 3.87
CA GLY A 29 10.04 -0.03 2.93
C GLY A 29 9.86 -1.55 2.84
N ASP A 30 10.90 -2.29 2.43
CA ASP A 30 10.87 -3.75 2.19
C ASP A 30 10.87 -4.61 3.48
N VAL A 31 9.88 -4.34 4.33
CA VAL A 31 9.65 -5.06 5.57
C VAL A 31 9.09 -6.46 5.32
N GLN A 32 9.05 -7.27 6.37
CA GLN A 32 8.72 -8.70 6.24
C GLN A 32 7.37 -8.98 5.57
N TRP A 33 6.35 -8.14 5.77
CA TRP A 33 5.05 -8.35 5.11
C TRP A 33 5.12 -8.09 3.60
N VAL A 34 5.95 -7.14 3.14
CA VAL A 34 6.17 -6.85 1.71
C VAL A 34 6.75 -8.07 1.03
N ARG A 35 7.82 -8.63 1.61
CA ARG A 35 8.45 -9.87 1.12
C ARG A 35 7.47 -11.04 1.07
N ASN A 36 6.62 -11.18 2.09
CA ASN A 36 5.60 -12.22 2.12
C ASN A 36 4.51 -11.99 1.06
N LEU A 37 4.08 -10.74 0.84
CA LEU A 37 3.06 -10.40 -0.14
C LEU A 37 3.57 -10.61 -1.56
N ARG A 38 4.80 -10.18 -1.84
CA ARG A 38 5.50 -10.42 -3.11
C ARG A 38 5.61 -11.92 -3.42
N ALA A 39 5.93 -12.74 -2.42
CA ALA A 39 6.04 -14.19 -2.58
C ALA A 39 4.66 -14.89 -2.75
N ALA A 40 3.61 -14.40 -2.07
CA ALA A 40 2.29 -15.01 -2.12
C ALA A 40 1.44 -14.53 -3.31
N GLY A 41 1.59 -13.28 -3.74
CA GLY A 41 0.73 -12.62 -4.74
C GLY A 41 -0.70 -12.35 -4.28
N GLU A 42 -1.05 -12.75 -3.04
CA GLU A 42 -2.37 -12.58 -2.46
C GLU A 42 -2.29 -12.40 -0.93
N GLY A 43 -3.35 -11.82 -0.37
CA GLY A 43 -3.46 -11.54 1.05
C GLY A 43 -4.89 -11.33 1.52
N GLU A 44 -5.04 -11.19 2.82
CA GLU A 44 -6.32 -10.85 3.46
C GLU A 44 -6.21 -9.45 4.07
N ILE A 45 -7.18 -8.60 3.76
CA ILE A 45 -7.32 -7.28 4.35
C ILE A 45 -8.46 -7.34 5.35
N ARG A 46 -8.17 -6.94 6.58
CA ARG A 46 -9.16 -6.87 7.65
C ARG A 46 -9.47 -5.41 7.97
N HIS A 47 -10.71 -4.99 7.72
CA HIS A 47 -11.16 -3.62 7.95
C HIS A 47 -12.63 -3.61 8.41
N GLY A 48 -12.95 -2.84 9.45
CA GLY A 48 -14.33 -2.69 9.95
C GLY A 48 -15.01 -4.01 10.34
N GLY A 49 -14.25 -4.98 10.89
CA GLY A 49 -14.75 -6.31 11.24
C GLY A 49 -14.92 -7.27 10.05
N ARG A 50 -14.73 -6.80 8.80
CA ARG A 50 -14.80 -7.61 7.59
C ARG A 50 -13.39 -8.06 7.18
N THR A 51 -13.30 -9.26 6.61
CA THR A 51 -12.08 -9.79 6.01
C THR A 51 -12.32 -9.98 4.51
N GLU A 52 -11.48 -9.40 3.68
CA GLU A 52 -11.54 -9.49 2.22
C GLU A 52 -10.25 -10.15 1.70
N ARG A 53 -10.39 -11.17 0.86
CA ARG A 53 -9.25 -11.74 0.12
C ARG A 53 -8.98 -10.90 -1.11
N VAL A 54 -7.73 -10.54 -1.31
CA VAL A 54 -7.28 -9.72 -2.43
C VAL A 54 -6.06 -10.32 -3.09
N ARG A 55 -5.92 -10.13 -4.40
CA ARG A 55 -4.65 -10.30 -5.10
C ARG A 55 -3.89 -8.98 -5.03
N ALA A 56 -2.57 -9.05 -4.91
CA ALA A 56 -1.71 -7.88 -4.83
C ALA A 56 -0.61 -7.98 -5.89
N THR A 57 -0.55 -7.00 -6.77
CA THR A 57 0.46 -6.91 -7.84
C THR A 57 1.40 -5.76 -7.53
N GLU A 58 2.68 -6.03 -7.36
CA GLU A 58 3.67 -4.97 -7.17
C GLU A 58 3.81 -4.15 -8.45
N LEU A 59 3.81 -2.82 -8.31
CA LEU A 59 4.04 -1.93 -9.44
C LEU A 59 5.51 -2.01 -9.87
N PRO A 60 5.80 -2.13 -11.18
CA PRO A 60 7.16 -1.99 -11.67
C PRO A 60 7.70 -0.57 -11.40
N PRO A 61 9.03 -0.35 -11.35
CA PRO A 61 9.62 0.92 -10.94
C PRO A 61 9.07 2.15 -11.67
N ALA A 62 8.87 2.05 -12.99
CA ALA A 62 8.30 3.15 -13.78
C ALA A 62 6.84 3.48 -13.38
N ALA A 63 6.03 2.47 -13.08
CA ALA A 63 4.65 2.68 -12.63
C ALA A 63 4.60 3.17 -11.18
N ALA A 64 5.52 2.72 -10.32
CA ALA A 64 5.66 3.24 -8.96
C ALA A 64 6.02 4.74 -8.98
N LEU A 65 6.94 5.16 -9.85
CA LEU A 65 7.28 6.57 -10.03
C LEU A 65 6.06 7.41 -10.44
N ALA A 66 5.30 6.96 -11.44
CA ALA A 66 4.07 7.64 -11.85
C ALA A 66 3.01 7.66 -10.72
N PHE A 67 2.93 6.60 -9.92
CA PHE A 67 2.04 6.56 -8.75
C PHE A 67 2.41 7.66 -7.74
N TYR A 68 3.68 7.78 -7.36
CA TYR A 68 4.13 8.79 -6.40
C TYR A 68 4.07 10.22 -6.96
N GLY A 69 4.30 10.39 -8.27
CA GLY A 69 4.24 11.71 -8.92
C GLY A 69 2.82 12.23 -9.14
N ASP A 70 1.90 11.36 -9.56
CA ASP A 70 0.57 11.80 -10.03
C ASP A 70 -0.56 11.28 -9.14
N THR A 71 -0.58 9.97 -8.87
CA THR A 71 -1.73 9.31 -8.26
C THR A 71 -1.82 9.62 -6.76
N LEU A 72 -0.71 9.53 -6.03
CA LEU A 72 -0.66 9.76 -4.60
C LEU A 72 -1.01 11.21 -4.24
N PRO A 73 -0.45 12.25 -4.90
CA PRO A 73 -0.86 13.64 -4.65
C PRO A 73 -2.33 13.89 -4.95
N ALA A 74 -2.86 13.34 -6.05
CA ALA A 74 -4.28 13.47 -6.40
C ALA A 74 -5.19 12.79 -5.36
N PHE A 75 -4.82 11.60 -4.89
CA PHE A 75 -5.51 10.92 -3.80
C PHE A 75 -5.50 11.76 -2.51
N VAL A 76 -4.33 12.25 -2.09
CA VAL A 76 -4.22 13.09 -0.89
C VAL A 76 -5.05 14.37 -1.04
N ALA A 77 -5.08 14.97 -2.23
CA ALA A 77 -5.94 16.12 -2.51
C ALA A 77 -7.44 15.77 -2.47
N SER A 78 -7.86 14.55 -2.81
CA SER A 78 -9.27 14.14 -2.69
C SER A 78 -9.73 13.89 -1.24
N LEU A 79 -8.81 13.64 -0.31
CA LEU A 79 -9.16 13.36 1.08
C LEU A 79 -9.68 14.60 1.81
N PRO A 80 -10.63 14.43 2.75
CA PRO A 80 -10.97 15.46 3.73
C PRO A 80 -9.75 15.90 4.54
N TRP A 81 -9.83 17.09 5.15
CA TRP A 81 -8.71 17.67 5.90
C TRP A 81 -8.13 16.74 6.97
N PHE A 82 -8.96 16.00 7.70
CA PHE A 82 -8.52 15.03 8.71
C PHE A 82 -7.77 13.85 8.09
N GLY A 83 -8.23 13.35 6.93
CA GLY A 83 -7.54 12.30 6.18
C GLY A 83 -6.19 12.76 5.66
N ARG A 84 -6.11 14.00 5.14
CA ARG A 84 -4.84 14.63 4.74
C ARG A 84 -3.86 14.71 5.91
N ARG A 85 -4.33 15.04 7.11
CA ARG A 85 -3.50 15.08 8.33
C ARG A 85 -2.98 13.70 8.71
N PHE A 86 -3.80 12.66 8.62
CA PHE A 86 -3.39 11.28 8.87
C PHE A 86 -2.28 10.83 7.91
N VAL A 87 -2.46 11.04 6.60
CA VAL A 87 -1.46 10.65 5.59
C VAL A 87 -0.13 11.39 5.80
N LYS A 88 -0.18 12.70 6.09
CA LYS A 88 1.02 13.49 6.40
C LYS A 88 1.74 12.95 7.63
N LEU A 89 1.01 12.59 8.69
CA LEU A 89 1.61 12.03 9.91
C LEU A 89 2.25 10.67 9.65
N LEU A 90 1.57 9.79 8.90
CA LEU A 90 2.10 8.49 8.54
C LEU A 90 3.44 8.64 7.83
N PHE A 91 3.51 9.41 6.73
CA PHE A 91 4.74 9.55 5.96
C PHE A 91 5.80 10.40 6.65
N ALA A 92 5.45 11.31 7.57
CA ALA A 92 6.44 11.97 8.41
C ALA A 92 7.25 10.97 9.28
N VAL A 93 6.63 9.86 9.70
CA VAL A 93 7.27 8.79 10.47
C VAL A 93 7.91 7.73 9.57
N ALA A 94 7.28 7.45 8.42
CA ALA A 94 7.69 6.40 7.50
C ALA A 94 8.81 6.79 6.51
N GLY A 95 9.07 8.10 6.37
CA GLY A 95 10.06 8.65 5.44
C GLY A 95 9.57 9.98 4.84
N PRO A 96 10.08 11.16 5.27
CA PRO A 96 9.64 12.44 4.73
C PRO A 96 9.92 12.59 3.22
N GLU A 97 10.84 11.81 2.66
CA GLU A 97 11.11 11.68 1.23
C GLU A 97 9.88 11.24 0.44
N VAL A 98 8.97 10.45 1.03
CA VAL A 98 7.74 9.99 0.36
C VAL A 98 6.81 11.14 -0.04
N LEU A 99 6.86 12.25 0.70
CA LEU A 99 6.02 13.42 0.45
C LEU A 99 6.65 14.43 -0.50
N ASN A 100 7.98 14.40 -0.67
CA ASN A 100 8.72 15.49 -1.30
C ASN A 100 9.58 15.04 -2.50
N ASP A 101 9.90 13.76 -2.60
CA ASP A 101 10.72 13.18 -3.67
C ASP A 101 10.08 11.88 -4.18
N PRO A 102 9.29 11.94 -5.25
CA PRO A 102 8.68 10.76 -5.86
C PRO A 102 9.68 9.71 -6.33
N VAL A 103 10.91 10.11 -6.69
CA VAL A 103 11.95 9.20 -7.18
C VAL A 103 12.53 8.41 -6.01
N ALA A 104 12.90 9.10 -4.93
CA ALA A 104 13.35 8.44 -3.71
C ALA A 104 12.25 7.52 -3.17
N ALA A 105 11.01 7.99 -3.11
CA ALA A 105 9.86 7.22 -2.66
C ALA A 105 9.67 5.92 -3.47
N ALA A 106 9.71 6.01 -4.80
CA ALA A 106 9.57 4.84 -5.68
C ALA A 106 10.72 3.83 -5.52
N ALA A 107 11.91 4.30 -5.11
CA ALA A 107 13.07 3.44 -4.90
C ALA A 107 13.04 2.73 -3.53
N SER A 108 12.51 3.36 -2.49
CA SER A 108 12.51 2.83 -1.12
C SER A 108 11.19 2.19 -0.69
N HIS A 109 10.06 2.55 -1.31
CA HIS A 109 8.73 2.16 -0.88
C HIS A 109 7.97 1.45 -2.01
N SER A 110 7.82 0.14 -1.86
CA SER A 110 7.02 -0.67 -2.79
C SER A 110 5.53 -0.27 -2.74
N VAL A 111 4.89 -0.25 -3.90
CA VAL A 111 3.44 -0.04 -4.04
C VAL A 111 2.83 -1.26 -4.69
N PHE A 112 1.74 -1.75 -4.13
CA PHE A 112 0.98 -2.87 -4.67
C PHE A 112 -0.40 -2.39 -5.09
N GLU A 113 -0.82 -2.73 -6.30
CA GLU A 113 -2.22 -2.62 -6.69
C GLU A 113 -2.99 -3.83 -6.17
N LEU A 114 -4.15 -3.57 -5.58
CA LEU A 114 -5.05 -4.59 -5.10
C LEU A 114 -6.13 -4.88 -6.14
N HIS A 115 -6.35 -6.16 -6.36
CA HIS A 115 -7.43 -6.66 -7.18
C HIS A 115 -8.36 -7.53 -6.32
N PRO A 116 -9.69 -7.42 -6.49
CA PRO A 116 -10.61 -8.35 -5.88
C PRO A 116 -10.19 -9.78 -6.23
N HIS A 117 -10.07 -10.64 -5.22
CA HIS A 117 -9.87 -12.06 -5.51
C HIS A 117 -11.15 -12.58 -6.16
N GLN A 118 -11.10 -12.88 -7.46
CA GLN A 118 -12.23 -13.47 -8.17
C GLN A 118 -12.49 -14.89 -7.63
N GLY A 119 -13.30 -14.95 -6.58
CA GLY A 119 -13.97 -16.14 -6.07
C GLY A 119 -15.34 -15.66 -5.63
N GLY A 120 -16.35 -16.06 -6.39
CA GLY A 120 -17.76 -15.75 -6.13
C GLY A 120 -18.27 -16.28 -4.77
N PRO A 121 -19.55 -16.03 -4.46
CA PRO A 121 -20.16 -16.35 -3.17
C PRO A 121 -20.00 -17.82 -2.76
#